data_AF-A0A3B9QM67-F1
#
_entry.id   AF-A0A3B9QM67-F1
#
_cell.length_a   1.000
_cell.length_b   1.000
_cell.length_c   1.000
_cell.angle_alpha   90.00
_cell.angle_beta   90.00
_cell.angle_gamma   90.00
#
_symmetry.space_group_name_H-M   'P 1'
#
loop_
_entity.id
_entity.type
_entity.pdbx_description
1 polymer ?
#
loop_
_entity_poly.entity_id
_entity_poly.type
_entity_poly.pdbx_seq_one_letter_code
_entity_poly.pdbx_strand_id
1 'polypeptide(L)'
;MKEIERKLSEYGLELSWRGMGEYLERLREARPAVNLAPVAGHGTVRGSVLGYEPRPPTGEELDGMCRLLREALAEGAFGLSTGLIYPPGSFARTEELIALARELVPLGGIYFTHLRNEGGRLFEAIEEAVRIGEEAGVPVHIAHLKAGGEGNWGKGEEALSRVLQARARGVDVTCDRTCLALA
;
A
#
# COMPACT_ATOMS: atom_id res chain seq x y z
N MET A 1 -8.36 -13.35 12.28
CA MET A 1 -7.25 -13.98 13.02
C MET A 1 -7.26 -15.50 12.92
N LYS A 2 -8.31 -16.21 13.35
CA LYS A 2 -8.37 -17.69 13.32
C LYS A 2 -7.97 -18.36 11.99
N GLU A 3 -8.37 -17.79 10.84
CA GLU A 3 -8.00 -18.28 9.51
C GLU A 3 -6.49 -18.14 9.21
N ILE A 4 -5.89 -17.03 9.65
CA ILE A 4 -4.46 -16.74 9.44
C ILE A 4 -3.63 -17.63 10.36
N GLU A 5 -4.01 -17.74 11.63
CA GLU A 5 -3.37 -18.63 12.60
C GLU A 5 -3.41 -20.10 12.12
N ARG A 6 -4.55 -20.55 11.59
CA ARG A 6 -4.68 -21.89 10.99
C ARG A 6 -3.70 -22.08 9.83
N LYS A 7 -3.67 -21.16 8.87
CA LYS A 7 -2.76 -21.26 7.72
C LYS A 7 -1.30 -21.22 8.15
N LEU A 8 -0.93 -20.37 9.11
CA LEU A 8 0.44 -20.32 9.63
C LEU A 8 0.82 -21.63 10.32
N SER A 9 -0.10 -22.24 11.08
CA SER A 9 0.14 -23.52 11.74
C SER A 9 0.38 -24.68 10.77
N GLU A 10 -0.23 -24.65 9.57
CA GLU A 10 0.04 -25.63 8.49
C GLU A 10 1.50 -25.57 8.02
N TYR A 11 2.16 -24.42 8.16
CA TYR A 11 3.58 -24.23 7.87
C TYR A 11 4.48 -24.31 9.11
N GLY A 12 3.94 -24.70 10.27
CA GLY A 12 4.68 -24.73 11.53
C GLY A 12 5.07 -23.34 12.04
N LEU A 13 4.36 -22.29 11.61
CA LEU A 13 4.62 -20.91 11.98
C LEU A 13 3.59 -20.42 13.01
N GLU A 14 4.07 -19.64 13.97
CA GLU A 14 3.24 -18.97 14.96
C GLU A 14 3.31 -17.46 14.77
N LEU A 15 2.14 -16.81 14.74
CA LEU A 15 2.05 -15.36 14.73
C LEU A 15 2.40 -14.84 16.12
N SER A 16 3.65 -14.38 16.28
CA SER A 16 4.27 -14.07 17.57
C SER A 16 4.56 -12.57 17.75
N TRP A 17 4.01 -11.71 16.89
CA TRP A 17 4.20 -10.26 16.94
C TRP A 17 2.87 -9.52 16.77
N ARG A 18 2.81 -8.29 17.28
CA ARG A 18 1.62 -7.42 17.30
C ARG A 18 1.82 -6.09 16.59
N GLY A 19 3.08 -5.68 16.39
CA GLY A 19 3.46 -4.40 15.78
C GLY A 19 4.67 -4.51 14.86
N MET A 20 5.09 -3.39 14.28
CA MET A 20 6.24 -3.33 13.37
C MET A 20 7.55 -3.59 14.13
N GLY A 21 7.68 -3.06 15.34
CA GLY A 21 8.86 -3.24 16.20
C GLY A 21 9.12 -4.71 16.51
N GLU A 22 8.11 -5.41 17.03
CA GLU A 22 8.20 -6.85 17.32
C GLU A 22 8.47 -7.67 16.04
N TYR A 23 7.85 -7.32 14.91
CA TYR A 23 8.15 -7.97 13.62
C TYR A 23 9.62 -7.80 13.20
N LEU A 24 10.16 -6.59 13.35
CA LEU A 24 11.56 -6.29 13.04
C LEU A 24 12.52 -7.01 14.00
N GLU A 25 12.17 -7.20 15.27
CA GLU A 25 12.93 -8.03 16.20
C GLU A 25 12.99 -9.49 15.73
N ARG A 26 11.86 -10.06 15.32
CA ARG A 26 11.80 -11.42 14.77
C ARG A 26 12.66 -11.55 13.51
N LEU A 27 12.67 -10.55 12.64
CA LEU A 27 13.55 -10.53 11.45
C LEU A 27 15.04 -10.47 11.84
N ARG A 28 15.40 -9.67 12.86
CA ARG A 28 16.79 -9.60 13.35
C ARG A 28 17.27 -10.93 13.90
N GLU A 29 16.41 -11.64 14.64
CA GLU A 29 16.70 -12.98 15.16
C GLU A 29 16.88 -14.01 14.03
N ALA A 30 16.02 -13.94 13.00
CA ALA A 30 16.06 -14.86 11.87
C ALA A 30 17.29 -14.67 10.95
N ARG A 31 17.93 -13.49 10.97
CA ARG A 31 19.13 -13.15 10.18
C ARG A 31 19.00 -13.53 8.68
N PRO A 32 18.05 -12.91 7.96
CA PRO A 32 17.84 -13.19 6.55
C PRO A 32 19.10 -12.86 5.73
N ALA A 33 19.32 -13.63 4.65
CA ALA A 33 20.45 -13.43 3.74
C ALA A 33 20.36 -12.14 2.89
N VAL A 34 19.22 -11.45 2.97
CA VAL A 34 18.94 -10.21 2.22
C VAL A 34 18.51 -9.11 3.17
N ASN A 35 18.72 -7.87 2.75
CA ASN A 35 18.19 -6.70 3.45
C ASN A 35 16.67 -6.61 3.27
N LEU A 36 15.95 -6.15 4.29
CA LEU A 36 14.51 -5.90 4.22
C LEU A 36 14.19 -4.45 4.59
N ALA A 37 13.25 -3.86 3.84
CA ALA A 37 12.63 -2.58 4.12
C ALA A 37 11.11 -2.78 4.19
N PRO A 38 10.54 -3.16 5.35
CA PRO A 38 9.12 -3.42 5.47
C PRO A 38 8.31 -2.13 5.44
N VAL A 39 7.07 -2.22 4.97
CA VAL A 39 6.12 -1.10 4.91
C VAL A 39 4.86 -1.46 5.69
N ALA A 40 4.21 -0.48 6.30
CA ALA A 40 2.93 -0.69 6.96
C ALA A 40 1.84 -0.93 5.92
N GLY A 41 1.00 -1.95 6.12
CA GLY A 41 -0.11 -2.23 5.19
C GLY A 41 -1.38 -1.49 5.60
N HIS A 42 -1.97 -0.70 4.71
CA HIS A 42 -3.26 -0.02 4.92
C HIS A 42 -4.36 -0.99 5.33
N GLY A 43 -4.44 -2.16 4.68
CA GLY A 43 -5.44 -3.18 5.03
C GLY A 43 -5.30 -3.66 6.48
N THR A 44 -4.07 -3.79 6.99
CA THR A 44 -3.77 -4.14 8.38
C THR A 44 -4.14 -2.99 9.31
N VAL A 45 -3.71 -1.76 9.01
CA VAL A 45 -4.02 -0.56 9.83
C VAL A 45 -5.53 -0.37 9.94
N ARG A 46 -6.23 -0.39 8.80
CA ARG A 46 -7.69 -0.24 8.75
C ARG A 46 -8.40 -1.39 9.47
N GLY A 47 -7.94 -2.62 9.25
CA GLY A 47 -8.47 -3.82 9.91
C GLY A 47 -8.32 -3.79 11.43
N SER A 48 -7.24 -3.22 11.96
CA SER A 48 -7.00 -3.10 13.40
C SER A 48 -7.91 -2.10 14.09
N VAL A 49 -8.47 -1.11 13.37
CA VAL A 49 -9.31 -0.07 13.97
C VAL A 49 -10.80 -0.32 13.77
N LEU A 50 -11.22 -0.58 12.53
CA LEU A 50 -12.64 -0.73 12.19
C LEU A 50 -12.96 -2.08 11.52
N GLY A 51 -12.02 -3.03 11.57
CA GLY A 51 -12.20 -4.33 10.94
C GLY A 51 -12.40 -4.24 9.43
N TYR A 52 -13.24 -5.15 8.91
CA TYR A 52 -13.54 -5.27 7.49
C TYR A 52 -14.87 -4.60 7.10
N GLU A 53 -15.31 -3.61 7.88
CA GLU A 53 -16.58 -2.95 7.64
C GLU A 53 -16.56 -2.10 6.34
N PRO A 54 -17.54 -2.24 5.43
CA PRO A 54 -17.58 -1.55 4.15
C PRO A 54 -18.13 -0.13 4.26
N ARG A 55 -17.49 0.70 5.10
CA ARG A 55 -17.86 2.11 5.33
C ARG A 55 -16.62 3.00 5.50
N PRO A 56 -16.74 4.32 5.36
CA PRO A 56 -15.68 5.23 5.79
C PRO A 56 -15.44 5.15 7.30
N PRO A 57 -14.21 5.41 7.77
CA PRO A 57 -13.94 5.58 9.19
C PRO A 57 -14.63 6.85 9.71
N THR A 58 -15.00 6.84 10.99
CA THR A 58 -15.32 8.07 11.74
C THR A 58 -14.04 8.90 11.94
N GLY A 59 -14.18 10.14 12.43
CA GLY A 59 -13.01 10.97 12.75
C GLY A 59 -12.08 10.31 13.77
N GLU A 60 -12.64 9.73 14.84
CA GLU A 60 -11.87 9.04 15.87
C GLU A 60 -11.17 7.78 15.35
N GLU A 61 -11.84 7.02 14.47
CA GLU A 61 -11.24 5.85 13.83
C GLU A 61 -10.12 6.25 12.87
N LEU A 62 -10.30 7.31 12.07
CA LEU A 62 -9.24 7.82 11.19
C LEU A 62 -8.04 8.28 12.00
N ASP A 63 -8.25 9.00 13.10
CA ASP A 63 -7.18 9.39 14.02
C ASP A 63 -6.47 8.17 14.62
N GLY A 64 -7.23 7.12 14.95
CA GLY A 64 -6.68 5.84 15.39
C GLY A 64 -5.80 5.17 14.34
N MET A 65 -6.23 5.18 13.08
CA MET A 65 -5.45 4.65 11.97
C MET A 65 -4.17 5.46 11.74
N CYS A 66 -4.23 6.79 11.80
CA CYS A 66 -3.04 7.65 11.72
C CYS A 66 -2.08 7.40 12.88
N ARG A 67 -2.57 7.19 14.10
CA ARG A 67 -1.73 6.83 15.27
C ARG A 67 -0.99 5.52 15.04
N LEU A 68 -1.69 4.46 14.65
CA LEU A 68 -1.07 3.15 14.37
C LEU A 68 -0.03 3.24 13.24
N LEU A 69 -0.30 4.03 12.21
CA LEU A 69 0.67 4.25 11.13
C LEU A 69 1.91 5.00 11.64
N ARG A 70 1.74 6.08 12.41
CA ARG A 70 2.87 6.80 13.02
C ARG A 70 3.72 5.90 13.91
N GLU A 71 3.10 5.06 14.72
CA GLU A 71 3.79 4.07 15.56
C GLU A 71 4.61 3.10 14.69
N ALA A 72 4.01 2.53 13.66
CA ALA A 72 4.71 1.62 12.75
C ALA A 72 5.90 2.29 12.03
N LEU A 73 5.75 3.55 11.59
CA LEU A 73 6.83 4.31 10.98
C LEU A 73 7.95 4.62 11.97
N ALA A 74 7.62 5.02 13.20
CA ALA A 74 8.60 5.26 14.27
C ALA A 74 9.36 3.98 14.66
N GLU A 75 8.72 2.83 14.54
CA GLU A 75 9.31 1.51 14.78
C GLU A 75 10.20 1.01 13.63
N GLY A 76 10.15 1.65 12.46
CA GLY A 76 11.03 1.35 11.32
C GLY A 76 10.33 0.93 10.03
N ALA A 77 9.01 1.12 9.91
CA ALA A 77 8.35 0.98 8.62
C ALA A 77 8.85 2.04 7.63
N PHE A 78 9.18 1.62 6.41
CA PHE A 78 9.73 2.46 5.35
C PHE A 78 8.68 3.31 4.61
N GLY A 79 7.40 3.06 4.89
CA GLY A 79 6.29 3.66 4.16
C GLY A 79 4.95 3.00 4.45
N LEU A 80 3.95 3.37 3.65
CA LEU A 80 2.61 2.79 3.66
C LEU A 80 2.36 2.10 2.33
N SER A 81 1.82 0.88 2.35
CA SER A 81 1.32 0.19 1.16
C SER A 81 -0.19 0.03 1.17
N THR A 82 -0.82 0.14 0.00
CA THR A 82 -2.26 -0.11 -0.19
C THR A 82 -2.52 -1.22 -1.21
N GLY A 83 -3.62 -1.95 -0.98
CA GLY A 83 -4.15 -2.99 -1.86
C GLY A 83 -5.59 -2.69 -2.24
N LEU A 84 -5.81 -1.69 -3.09
CA LEU A 84 -7.13 -1.06 -3.25
C LEU A 84 -8.15 -1.91 -4.04
N ILE A 85 -7.73 -3.03 -4.61
CA ILE A 85 -8.63 -4.03 -5.21
C ILE A 85 -9.20 -5.02 -4.16
N TYR A 86 -8.60 -5.10 -2.96
CA TYR A 86 -8.93 -6.10 -1.95
C TYR A 86 -9.57 -5.49 -0.70
N PRO A 87 -10.53 -6.16 -0.04
CA PRO A 87 -10.98 -5.77 1.29
C PRO A 87 -9.86 -5.85 2.34
N PRO A 88 -9.81 -4.93 3.32
CA PRO A 88 -10.73 -3.80 3.49
C PRO A 88 -10.32 -2.55 2.69
N GLY A 89 -9.19 -2.58 1.99
CA GLY A 89 -8.65 -1.47 1.18
C GLY A 89 -9.61 -0.97 0.10
N SER A 90 -10.38 -1.88 -0.51
CA SER A 90 -11.38 -1.55 -1.53
C SER A 90 -12.50 -0.64 -1.04
N PHE A 91 -12.71 -0.52 0.28
CA PHE A 91 -13.73 0.35 0.88
C PHE A 91 -13.22 1.77 1.17
N ALA A 92 -11.90 1.95 1.17
CA ALA A 92 -11.29 3.24 1.49
C ALA A 92 -11.57 4.28 0.40
N ARG A 93 -11.93 5.49 0.85
CA ARG A 93 -12.05 6.67 -0.01
C ARG A 93 -10.67 7.30 -0.21
N THR A 94 -10.47 8.02 -1.30
CA THR A 94 -9.19 8.69 -1.60
C THR A 94 -8.78 9.64 -0.46
N GLU A 95 -9.73 10.30 0.19
CA GLU A 95 -9.49 11.22 1.29
C GLU A 95 -8.93 10.52 2.55
N GLU A 96 -9.34 9.27 2.82
CA GLU A 96 -8.75 8.43 3.87
C GLU A 96 -7.29 8.12 3.56
N LEU A 97 -6.98 7.80 2.29
CA LEU A 97 -5.63 7.49 1.84
C LEU A 97 -4.72 8.71 1.88
N ILE A 98 -5.22 9.89 1.51
CA ILE A 98 -4.48 11.16 1.63
C ILE A 98 -4.16 11.47 3.09
N ALA A 99 -5.13 11.30 4.00
CA ALA A 99 -4.92 11.55 5.42
C ALA A 99 -3.81 10.66 6.01
N LEU A 100 -3.80 9.36 5.66
CA LEU A 100 -2.75 8.45 6.08
C LEU A 100 -1.40 8.74 5.40
N ALA A 101 -1.41 9.03 4.11
CA ALA A 101 -0.19 9.33 3.36
C ALA A 101 0.55 10.55 3.92
N ARG A 102 -0.16 11.56 4.45
CA ARG A 102 0.45 12.72 5.11
C ARG A 102 1.31 12.35 6.33
N GLU A 103 1.01 11.25 7.01
CA GLU A 103 1.80 10.79 8.16
C GLU A 103 3.21 10.30 7.75
N LEU A 104 3.46 10.08 6.45
CA LEU A 104 4.77 9.68 5.93
C LEU A 104 5.76 10.86 5.84
N VAL A 105 5.27 12.09 5.70
CA VAL A 105 6.09 13.29 5.45
C VAL A 105 7.18 13.49 6.52
N PRO A 106 6.89 13.41 7.83
CA PRO A 106 7.90 13.69 8.87
C PRO A 106 9.10 12.73 8.84
N LEU A 107 8.91 11.53 8.29
CA LEU A 107 9.93 10.47 8.26
C LEU A 107 10.45 10.19 6.84
N GLY A 108 10.02 10.97 5.84
CA GLY A 108 10.41 10.76 4.44
C GLY A 108 9.96 9.43 3.86
N GLY A 109 8.82 8.90 4.32
CA GLY A 109 8.27 7.62 3.87
C GLY A 109 7.67 7.68 2.45
N ILE A 110 7.49 6.52 1.84
CA ILE A 110 6.95 6.37 0.48
C ILE A 110 5.55 5.74 0.52
N TYR A 111 4.65 6.23 -0.34
CA TYR A 111 3.34 5.63 -0.56
C TYR A 111 3.41 4.60 -1.69
N PHE A 112 3.24 3.32 -1.36
CA PHE A 112 3.17 2.22 -2.31
C PHE A 112 1.71 1.85 -2.57
N THR A 113 1.34 1.56 -3.82
CA THR A 113 -0.05 1.20 -4.13
C THR A 113 -0.16 0.09 -5.18
N HIS A 114 -0.89 -0.96 -4.84
CA HIS A 114 -1.62 -1.75 -5.82
C HIS A 114 -2.92 -1.02 -6.12
N LEU A 115 -3.01 -0.51 -7.34
CA LEU A 115 -4.11 0.31 -7.84
C LEU A 115 -5.50 -0.31 -7.59
N ARG A 116 -6.48 0.57 -7.43
CA ARG A 116 -7.90 0.20 -7.23
C ARG A 116 -8.48 -0.57 -8.40
N ASN A 117 -7.97 -0.30 -9.61
CA ASN A 117 -8.35 -1.01 -10.80
C ASN A 117 -7.15 -1.13 -11.74
N GLU A 118 -6.97 -2.32 -12.30
CA GLU A 118 -5.93 -2.57 -13.30
C GLU A 118 -6.54 -2.88 -14.68
N GLY A 119 -7.86 -2.76 -14.83
CA GLY A 119 -8.59 -3.11 -16.05
C GLY A 119 -9.27 -1.89 -16.68
N GLY A 120 -10.60 -1.93 -16.79
CA GLY A 120 -11.39 -0.91 -17.48
C GLY A 120 -11.15 0.51 -16.96
N ARG A 121 -10.88 0.67 -15.67
CA ARG A 121 -10.65 1.95 -14.98
C ARG A 121 -9.18 2.16 -14.55
N LEU A 122 -8.23 1.60 -15.31
CA LEU A 122 -6.80 1.70 -15.01
C LEU A 122 -6.33 3.17 -14.92
N PHE A 123 -6.76 4.02 -15.84
CA PHE A 123 -6.28 5.40 -15.91
C PHE A 123 -6.77 6.22 -14.72
N GLU A 124 -8.04 6.06 -14.34
CA GLU A 124 -8.62 6.69 -13.16
C GLU A 124 -7.92 6.24 -11.88
N ALA A 125 -7.50 4.97 -11.80
CA ALA A 125 -6.74 4.47 -10.67
C ALA A 125 -5.31 5.04 -10.61
N ILE A 126 -4.66 5.26 -11.77
CA ILE A 126 -3.36 5.95 -11.83
C ILE A 126 -3.52 7.40 -11.38
N GLU A 127 -4.52 8.12 -11.86
CA GLU A 127 -4.77 9.50 -11.44
C GLU A 127 -5.13 9.59 -9.94
N GLU A 128 -5.83 8.60 -9.37
CA GLU A 128 -6.05 8.51 -7.94
C GLU A 128 -4.72 8.39 -7.17
N ALA A 129 -3.81 7.52 -7.61
CA ALA A 129 -2.50 7.37 -6.98
C ALA A 129 -1.66 8.65 -7.04
N VAL A 130 -1.69 9.33 -8.19
CA VAL A 130 -0.99 10.61 -8.38
C VAL A 130 -1.59 11.70 -7.49
N ARG A 131 -2.93 11.80 -7.44
CA ARG A 131 -3.66 12.73 -6.55
C ARG A 131 -3.27 12.53 -5.09
N ILE A 132 -3.15 11.28 -4.63
CA ILE A 132 -2.73 10.97 -3.26
C ILE A 132 -1.33 11.52 -2.99
N GLY A 133 -0.37 11.24 -3.87
CA GLY A 133 1.01 11.74 -3.73
C GLY A 133 1.09 13.26 -3.72
N GLU A 134 0.36 13.90 -4.64
CA GLU A 134 0.35 15.36 -4.80
C GLU A 134 -0.31 16.07 -3.60
N GLU A 135 -1.48 15.62 -3.14
CA GLU A 135 -2.19 16.25 -2.01
C GLU A 135 -1.60 15.91 -0.63
N ALA A 136 -0.88 14.79 -0.51
CA ALA A 136 -0.18 14.42 0.72
C ALA A 136 1.26 14.92 0.76
N GLY A 137 1.86 15.26 -0.39
CA GLY A 137 3.25 15.72 -0.48
C GLY A 137 4.27 14.59 -0.28
N VAL A 138 4.00 13.40 -0.82
CA VAL A 138 4.83 12.21 -0.63
C VAL A 138 5.18 11.52 -1.95
N PRO A 139 6.34 10.84 -2.05
CA PRO A 139 6.64 9.99 -3.18
C PRO A 139 5.65 8.84 -3.32
N VAL A 140 5.33 8.47 -4.55
CA VAL A 140 4.41 7.38 -4.90
C VAL A 140 5.13 6.29 -5.68
N HIS A 141 4.89 5.04 -5.33
CA HIS A 141 5.32 3.88 -6.09
C HIS A 141 4.12 3.02 -6.49
N ILE A 142 3.81 2.98 -7.77
CA ILE A 142 2.75 2.14 -8.33
C ILE A 142 3.30 0.73 -8.52
N ALA A 143 2.80 -0.20 -7.71
CA ALA A 143 3.24 -1.58 -7.73
C ALA A 143 2.79 -2.27 -9.04
N HIS A 144 3.70 -3.04 -9.64
CA HIS A 144 3.44 -3.98 -10.73
C HIS A 144 2.46 -3.46 -11.81
N LEU A 145 2.70 -2.24 -12.33
CA LEU A 145 1.80 -1.51 -13.22
C LEU A 145 1.36 -2.37 -14.40
N LYS A 146 0.05 -2.62 -14.55
CA LYS A 146 -0.49 -3.44 -15.64
C LYS A 146 -1.88 -3.06 -16.14
N ALA A 147 -2.13 -3.45 -17.39
CA ALA A 147 -3.46 -3.49 -17.99
C ALA A 147 -3.95 -4.94 -18.03
N GLY A 148 -4.83 -5.29 -17.10
CA GLY A 148 -5.40 -6.62 -16.91
C GLY A 148 -6.66 -6.86 -17.75
N GLY A 149 -6.77 -8.06 -18.30
CA GLY A 149 -7.90 -8.49 -19.15
C GLY A 149 -7.74 -8.07 -20.61
N GLU A 150 -8.20 -8.92 -21.53
CA GLU A 150 -8.04 -8.78 -22.98
C GLU A 150 -8.54 -7.43 -23.52
N GLY A 151 -9.69 -6.96 -23.02
CA GLY A 151 -10.25 -5.66 -23.42
C GLY A 151 -9.43 -4.43 -23.02
N ASN A 152 -8.36 -4.60 -22.24
CA ASN A 152 -7.46 -3.52 -21.83
C ASN A 152 -6.06 -3.64 -22.45
N TRP A 153 -5.82 -4.65 -23.29
CA TRP A 153 -4.55 -4.79 -24.00
C TRP A 153 -4.28 -3.55 -24.86
N GLY A 154 -3.01 -3.14 -24.95
CA GLY A 154 -2.61 -1.89 -25.60
C GLY A 154 -2.63 -0.64 -24.71
N LYS A 155 -3.27 -0.66 -23.52
CA LYS A 155 -3.26 0.49 -22.59
C LYS A 155 -1.92 0.75 -21.90
N GLY A 156 -0.90 -0.10 -22.12
CA GLY A 156 0.38 -0.03 -21.41
C GLY A 156 1.15 1.26 -21.65
N GLU A 157 1.28 1.69 -22.91
CA GLU A 157 1.99 2.93 -23.27
C GLU A 157 1.30 4.15 -22.66
N GLU A 158 -0.02 4.19 -22.75
CA GLU A 158 -0.85 5.29 -22.27
C GLU A 158 -0.91 5.34 -20.73
N ALA A 159 -0.78 4.19 -20.05
CA ALA A 159 -0.58 4.12 -18.61
C ALA A 159 0.78 4.70 -18.19
N LEU A 160 1.87 4.31 -18.89
CA LEU A 160 3.20 4.85 -18.62
C LEU A 160 3.29 6.35 -18.92
N SER A 161 2.66 6.80 -20.01
CA SER A 161 2.56 8.22 -20.40
C SER A 161 1.98 9.07 -19.26
N ARG A 162 0.91 8.62 -18.59
CA ARG A 162 0.33 9.33 -17.42
C ARG A 162 1.30 9.46 -16.26
N VAL A 163 2.03 8.38 -15.94
CA VAL A 163 3.06 8.42 -14.89
C VAL A 163 4.15 9.43 -15.25
N LEU A 164 4.62 9.44 -16.51
CA LEU A 164 5.62 10.40 -16.97
C LEU A 164 5.10 11.84 -16.98
N GLN A 165 3.84 12.08 -17.35
CA GLN A 165 3.20 13.40 -17.29
C GLN A 165 3.08 13.91 -15.85
N ALA A 166 2.75 13.03 -14.90
CA ALA A 166 2.73 13.36 -13.47
C ALA A 166 4.13 13.76 -12.96
N ARG A 167 5.16 13.01 -13.36
CA ARG A 167 6.56 13.39 -13.07
C ARG A 167 6.96 14.72 -13.68
N ALA A 168 6.57 14.98 -14.93
CA ALA A 168 6.90 16.22 -15.62
C ALA A 168 6.29 17.47 -14.96
N ARG A 169 5.17 17.33 -14.24
CA ARG A 169 4.56 18.42 -13.44
C ARG A 169 5.03 18.48 -11.98
N GLY A 170 6.00 17.63 -11.58
CA GLY A 170 6.66 17.70 -10.28
C GLY A 170 6.21 16.67 -9.23
N VAL A 171 5.32 15.73 -9.58
CA VAL A 171 4.95 14.64 -8.67
C VAL A 171 6.04 13.56 -8.70
N ASP A 172 6.61 13.21 -7.54
CA ASP A 172 7.56 12.10 -7.44
C ASP A 172 6.79 10.76 -7.49
N VAL A 173 6.56 10.27 -8.70
CA VAL A 173 5.87 8.99 -8.93
C VAL A 173 6.74 8.04 -9.73
N THR A 174 6.82 6.81 -9.27
CA THR A 174 7.53 5.70 -9.90
C THR A 174 6.61 4.50 -10.06
N CYS A 175 7.02 3.53 -10.87
CA CYS A 175 6.31 2.25 -10.98
C CYS A 175 7.30 1.14 -11.26
N ASP A 176 6.98 -0.08 -10.82
CA ASP A 176 7.66 -1.30 -11.23
C ASP A 176 6.77 -2.15 -12.13
N ARG A 177 7.38 -3.14 -12.78
CA ARG A 177 6.65 -4.25 -13.39
C ARG A 177 7.50 -5.51 -13.43
N THR A 178 6.89 -6.64 -13.09
CA THR A 178 7.46 -7.94 -13.41
C THR A 178 7.26 -8.24 -14.89
N CYS A 179 8.36 -8.41 -15.62
CA CYS A 179 8.33 -9.01 -16.95
C CYS A 179 7.93 -10.47 -16.80
N LEU A 180 6.65 -10.80 -17.02
CA LEU A 180 6.29 -12.16 -17.38
C LEU A 180 6.81 -12.35 -18.81
N ALA A 181 8.00 -12.94 -18.93
CA ALA A 181 8.39 -13.58 -20.17
C ALA A 181 7.33 -14.67 -20.41
N LEU A 182 6.40 -14.40 -21.33
CA LEU A 182 5.60 -15.46 -21.93
C LEU A 182 6.61 -16.29 -22.72
N ALA A 183 7.07 -17.37 -22.10
CA ALA A 183 7.77 -18.46 -22.77
C ALA A 183 6.78 -19.26 -23.61
#